data_AF-A0A2A5CYE4-F1
#
_entry.id   AF-A0A2A5CYE4-F1
#
_cell.length_a   1.000
_cell.length_b   1.000
_cell.length_c   1.000
_cell.angle_alpha   90.00
_cell.angle_beta   90.00
_cell.angle_gamma   90.00
#
_symmetry.space_group_name_H-M   'P 1'
#
loop_
_entity.id
_entity.type
_entity.pdbx_description
1 polymer ?
#
loop_
_entity_poly.entity_id
_entity_poly.type
_entity_poly.pdbx_seq_one_letter_code
_entity_poly.pdbx_strand_id
1 'polypeptide(L)' 'MTEFVVKLSGGSRDGQVVYWTDDWSHPPILNFDPPIELNAGEGFKLIATYDNPTDQTIRFGFLSTDEMMILFGWYYE' A
#
# COMPACT_ATOMS: atom_id res chain seq x y z
N MET A 1 -10.29 -0.15 -6.70
CA MET A 1 -8.84 -0.46 -6.83
C MET A 1 -8.62 -1.83 -7.46
N THR A 2 -7.71 -1.97 -8.42
CA THR A 2 -7.40 -3.23 -9.15
C THR A 2 -6.06 -3.85 -8.74
N GLU A 3 -5.14 -3.05 -8.19
CA GLU A 3 -3.84 -3.52 -7.73
C GLU A 3 -3.33 -2.61 -6.60
N PHE A 4 -2.71 -3.19 -5.58
CA PHE A 4 -2.06 -2.47 -4.48
C PHE A 4 -0.67 -3.03 -4.22
N VAL A 5 0.34 -2.17 -4.24
CA VAL A 5 1.76 -2.53 -4.07
C VAL A 5 2.38 -1.66 -2.99
N VAL A 6 3.11 -2.29 -2.07
CA VAL A 6 3.97 -1.59 -1.10
C VAL A 6 5.42 -1.94 -1.40
N LYS A 7 6.23 -0.89 -1.56
CA LYS A 7 7.68 -0.99 -1.76
C LYS A 7 8.42 -0.34 -0.59
N LEU A 8 9.61 -0.82 -0.29
CA LEU A 8 10.55 -0.07 0.53
C LEU A 8 11.02 1.17 -0.22
N SER A 9 11.23 2.25 0.52
CA SER A 9 11.70 3.53 0.02
C SER A 9 12.95 3.94 0.79
N GLY A 10 14.00 4.33 0.08
CA GLY A 10 15.29 4.71 0.67
C GLY A 10 16.19 3.53 1.02
N GLY A 11 17.43 3.85 1.39
CA GLY A 11 18.46 2.87 1.77
C GLY A 11 18.88 1.94 0.62
N SER A 12 19.48 0.80 0.96
CA SER A 12 19.98 -0.18 -0.02
C SER A 12 18.88 -1.08 -0.59
N ARG A 13 17.69 -1.10 0.03
CA ARG A 13 16.53 -1.91 -0.37
C ARG A 13 15.47 -1.10 -1.13
N ASP A 14 15.80 0.13 -1.55
CA ASP A 14 14.87 1.01 -2.26
C ASP A 14 14.23 0.30 -3.46
N GLY A 15 12.90 0.38 -3.55
CA GLY A 15 12.11 -0.26 -4.59
C GLY A 15 11.76 -1.73 -4.37
N GLN A 16 12.28 -2.39 -3.32
CA GLN A 16 11.92 -3.77 -2.99
C GLN A 16 10.43 -3.87 -2.67
N VAL A 17 9.71 -4.74 -3.37
CA VAL A 17 8.29 -5.05 -3.09
C VAL A 17 8.21 -5.90 -1.83
N VAL A 18 7.42 -5.43 -0.86
CA VAL A 18 7.19 -6.15 0.42
C VAL A 18 5.74 -6.61 0.56
N TYR A 19 4.81 -6.00 -0.17
CA TYR A 19 3.41 -6.38 -0.20
C TYR A 19 2.84 -6.17 -1.60
N TRP A 20 2.00 -7.10 -2.04
CA TRP A 20 1.26 -7.00 -3.28
C TRP A 20 -0.07 -7.74 -3.14
N THR A 21 -1.14 -7.16 -3.68
CA THR A 21 -2.43 -7.83 -3.84
C THR A 21 -3.20 -7.23 -5.02
N ASP A 22 -3.95 -8.07 -5.72
CA ASP A 22 -4.99 -7.70 -6.69
C ASP A 22 -6.41 -7.98 -6.14
N ASP A 23 -6.53 -8.69 -5.02
CA ASP A 23 -7.79 -8.88 -4.30
C ASP A 23 -7.93 -7.81 -3.20
N TRP A 24 -8.76 -6.81 -3.47
CA TRP A 24 -9.10 -5.75 -2.51
C TRP A 24 -10.22 -6.16 -1.54
N SER A 25 -11.03 -7.15 -1.91
CA SER A 25 -12.13 -7.62 -1.07
C SER A 25 -11.63 -8.53 0.05
N HIS A 26 -10.55 -9.29 -0.21
CA HIS A 26 -9.90 -10.18 0.75
C HIS A 26 -8.37 -10.03 0.69
N PRO A 27 -7.83 -8.85 1.03
CA PRO A 27 -6.38 -8.64 0.99
C PRO A 27 -5.68 -9.61 1.95
N PRO A 28 -4.55 -10.22 1.54
CA PRO A 28 -3.80 -11.11 2.41
C PRO A 28 -3.27 -10.34 3.61
N ILE A 29 -3.35 -10.96 4.79
CA ILE A 29 -2.68 -10.48 6.01
C ILE A 29 -1.32 -11.17 6.06
N LEU A 30 -0.25 -10.40 5.89
CA LEU A 30 1.11 -10.90 5.94
C LEU A 30 1.72 -10.69 7.32
N ASN A 31 2.34 -11.73 7.86
CA ASN A 31 3.20 -11.65 9.03
C ASN A 31 4.64 -11.89 8.56
N PHE A 32 5.53 -10.95 8.86
CA PHE A 32 6.94 -11.03 8.47
C PHE A 32 7.77 -11.60 9.62
N ASP A 33 8.50 -12.67 9.34
CA ASP A 33 9.47 -13.28 10.24
C ASP A 33 10.77 -13.58 9.45
N PRO A 34 11.83 -12.77 9.59
CA PRO A 34 11.94 -11.63 10.50
C PRO A 34 11.07 -10.43 10.11
N PRO A 35 10.73 -9.52 11.05
CA PRO A 35 10.01 -8.29 10.74
C PRO A 35 10.73 -7.41 9.72
N ILE A 36 9.98 -6.54 9.04
CA ILE A 36 10.57 -5.53 8.16
C ILE A 36 11.25 -4.46 9.03
N GLU A 37 12.57 -4.45 9.02
CA GLU A 37 13.35 -3.38 9.65
C GLU A 37 13.30 -2.12 8.78
N LEU A 38 13.18 -0.94 9.39
CA LEU A 38 13.31 0.36 8.73
C LEU A 38 14.36 1.18 9.48
N ASN A 39 15.42 1.57 8.78
CA ASN A 39 16.43 2.47 9.33
C ASN A 39 16.00 3.94 9.21
N ALA A 40 16.71 4.83 9.92
CA ALA A 40 16.50 6.27 9.76
C ALA A 40 16.66 6.68 8.28
N GLY A 41 15.60 7.27 7.72
CA GLY A 41 15.55 7.67 6.31
C GLY A 41 15.00 6.61 5.35
N GLU A 42 14.67 5.40 5.84
CA GLU A 42 13.91 4.40 5.10
C GLU A 42 12.41 4.51 5.42
N GLY A 43 11.56 4.01 4.51
CA GLY A 43 10.11 4.01 4.69
C GLY A 43 9.38 3.16 3.66
N PHE A 44 8.10 3.44 3.46
CA PHE A 44 7.25 2.73 2.48
C PHE A 44 6.77 3.67 1.37
N LYS A 45 6.74 3.14 0.15
CA LYS A 45 6.07 3.73 -1.02
C LYS A 45 4.88 2.86 -1.40
N LEU A 46 3.69 3.44 -1.32
CA LEU A 46 2.43 2.80 -1.68
C LEU A 46 2.08 3.18 -3.12
N ILE A 47 1.64 2.20 -3.90
CA ILE A 47 1.21 2.38 -5.29
C ILE A 47 -0.13 1.65 -5.42
N ALA A 48 -1.18 2.39 -5.79
CA ALA A 48 -2.49 1.84 -6.06
C ALA A 48 -2.88 2.10 -7.52
N THR A 49 -3.40 1.08 -8.17
CA THR A 49 -3.99 1.17 -9.50
C THR A 49 -5.52 1.17 -9.34
N TYR A 50 -6.17 2.15 -9.96
CA TYR A 50 -7.62 2.32 -9.92
C TYR A 50 -8.19 2.18 -11.32
N ASP A 51 -9.41 1.63 -11.38
CA ASP A 51 -10.23 1.67 -12.59
C ASP A 51 -11.43 2.59 -12.30
N ASN A 52 -11.63 3.58 -13.16
CA ASN A 52 -12.78 4.48 -13.11
C ASN A 52 -13.59 4.29 -14.39
N PRO A 53 -14.60 3.40 -14.38
CA PRO A 53 -15.42 3.13 -15.55
C PRO A 53 -16.46 4.22 -15.84
N THR A 54 -16.40 5.36 -15.13
CA THR A 54 -17.38 6.45 -15.22
C THR A 54 -16.70 7.75 -15.65
N ASP A 55 -17.51 8.71 -16.12
CA ASP A 55 -17.03 10.06 -16.44
C ASP A 55 -16.88 10.97 -15.20
N GLN A 56 -17.14 10.45 -14.00
CA GLN A 56 -17.04 11.22 -12.77
C GLN A 56 -15.59 11.35 -12.32
N THR A 57 -15.18 12.55 -11.89
CA THR A 57 -13.88 12.72 -11.24
C THR A 57 -13.94 12.16 -9.82
N ILE A 58 -13.23 11.06 -9.60
CA ILE A 58 -13.03 10.47 -8.28
C ILE A 58 -11.77 11.08 -7.65
N ARG A 59 -11.81 11.32 -6.34
CA ARG A 59 -10.72 11.90 -5.56
C ARG A 59 -10.46 11.07 -4.32
N PHE A 60 -9.35 11.37 -3.63
CA PHE A 60 -9.16 10.87 -2.28
C PHE A 60 -10.14 11.56 -1.31
N GLY A 61 -10.78 10.79 -0.44
CA GLY A 61 -11.70 11.32 0.55
C GLY A 61 -12.37 10.24 1.39
N PHE A 62 -13.29 10.66 2.27
CA PHE A 62 -13.96 9.79 3.24
C PHE A 62 -15.38 9.37 2.85
N LEU A 63 -15.90 9.91 1.75
CA LEU A 63 -17.23 9.57 1.28
C LEU A 63 -17.21 8.23 0.56
N SER A 64 -18.35 7.54 0.49
CA SER A 64 -18.50 6.32 -0.30
C SER A 64 -18.33 6.54 -1.81
N THR A 65 -18.27 7.80 -2.26
CA THR A 65 -18.02 8.20 -3.66
C THR A 65 -16.56 8.58 -3.91
N ASP A 66 -15.74 8.61 -2.86
CA ASP A 66 -14.31 8.86 -2.94
C ASP A 66 -13.53 7.54 -2.86
N GLU A 67 -12.27 7.56 -3.28
CA GLU A 67 -11.37 6.41 -3.18
C GLU A 67 -10.34 6.61 -2.06
N MET A 68 -9.74 5.51 -1.59
CA MET A 68 -8.74 5.54 -0.53
C MET A 68 -7.53 4.66 -0.86
N MET A 69 -6.40 4.96 -0.20
CA MET A 69 -5.18 4.16 -0.23
C MET A 69 -4.59 4.13 1.18
N ILE A 70 -4.79 3.05 1.92
CA ILE A 70 -4.38 2.97 3.33
C ILE A 70 -3.66 1.63 3.56
N LEU A 71 -2.50 1.70 4.21
CA LEU A 71 -1.77 0.52 4.69
C LEU A 71 -1.95 0.42 6.19
N PHE A 72 -2.40 -0.75 6.65
CA PHE A 72 -2.44 -1.10 8.07
C PHE A 72 -1.29 -2.04 8.39
N GLY A 73 -0.64 -1.82 9.53
CA GLY A 73 0.45 -2.66 10.00
C GLY A 73 0.67 -2.48 11.49
N TRP A 74 1.23 -3.50 12.11
CA TRP A 74 1.71 -3.46 13.49
C TRP A 74 3.23 -3.28 13.46
N TYR A 75 3.76 -2.42 14.31
CA TYR A 75 5.19 -2.22 14.46
C TYR A 75 5.57 -2.16 15.94
N TYR A 76 6.86 -2.33 16.20
CA TYR A 76 7.48 -2.10 17.50
C TYR A 76 8.79 -1.33 17.27
N GLU A 77 9.25 -0.61 18.30
CA GLU A 77 10.52 0.11 18.35
C GLU A 77 11.34 -0.37 19.56
#